data_AF-A0A7S1ASH3-F1
#
_entry.id   AF-A0A7S1ASH3-F1
#
_cell.length_a   1.000
_cell.length_b   1.000
_cell.length_c   1.000
_cell.angle_alpha   90.00
_cell.angle_beta   90.00
_cell.angle_gamma   90.00
#
_symmetry.space_group_name_H-M   'P 1'
#
loop_
_entity.id
_entity.type
_entity.pdbx_description
1 polymer ?
#
loop_
_entity_poly.entity_id
_entity_poly.type
_entity_poly.pdbx_seq_one_letter_code
_entity_poly.pdbx_strand_id
1 'polypeptide(L)'
;MWLVAKWFDLLPRRPRGGDLIQECLVIIQVYSISHLPFEAELKQYWISTQCTHLIPGTKADKRPPETGRKRPLREDQQDSAQQQILAHKMALLQKYGMSVQEMAEILEIDESLIENSKDKKRCKLRQTTGNMVAPGNHTLDLNCSLEFLVQEEAAAVVTLELRRSTNASSGAAMGKCSINVKDIDQEPRIEMLTLQGTSAMVKVRMIKHFLVKPKRQRSALLEST
;
A
#
# COMPACT_ATOMS: atom_id res chain seq x y z
N MET A 1 17.00 -20.89 31.09
CA MET A 1 16.69 -21.79 29.96
C MET A 1 16.90 -20.96 28.70
N TRP A 2 17.96 -21.22 27.93
CA TRP A 2 18.35 -20.39 26.77
C TRP A 2 17.94 -21.12 25.49
N LEU A 3 17.13 -20.49 24.64
CA LEU A 3 16.78 -21.02 23.33
C LEU A 3 17.95 -20.78 22.38
N VAL A 4 18.62 -21.85 21.96
CA VAL A 4 19.64 -21.78 20.91
C VAL A 4 18.91 -21.81 19.56
N ALA A 5 18.83 -20.66 18.90
CA ALA A 5 18.35 -20.59 17.51
C ALA A 5 19.41 -21.23 16.60
N LYS A 6 19.09 -22.40 16.04
CA LYS A 6 19.88 -22.98 14.94
C LYS A 6 19.43 -22.38 13.63
N TRP A 7 20.31 -21.62 13.00
CA TRP A 7 20.15 -21.18 11.63
C TRP A 7 20.36 -22.39 10.71
N PHE A 8 19.32 -22.78 10.00
CA PHE A 8 19.43 -23.73 8.90
C PHE A 8 19.53 -22.94 7.61
N ASP A 9 20.52 -23.26 6.78
CA ASP A 9 20.55 -22.79 5.41
C ASP A 9 19.32 -23.33 4.69
N LEU A 10 18.32 -22.47 4.50
CA LEU A 10 17.10 -22.78 3.75
C LEU A 10 17.34 -22.89 2.24
N LEU A 11 18.60 -22.85 1.80
CA LEU A 11 18.93 -22.92 0.39
C LEU A 11 18.71 -24.36 -0.11
N PRO A 12 17.78 -24.57 -1.07
CA PRO A 12 17.58 -25.89 -1.64
C PRO A 12 18.87 -26.43 -2.27
N ARG A 13 19.08 -27.74 -2.15
CA ARG A 13 20.22 -28.43 -2.75
C ARG A 13 20.20 -28.21 -4.27
N ARG A 14 21.30 -27.70 -4.82
CA ARG A 14 21.44 -27.43 -6.26
C ARG A 14 21.06 -28.66 -7.11
N PRO A 15 20.14 -28.55 -8.08
CA PRO A 15 19.92 -29.59 -9.06
C PRO A 15 21.20 -29.81 -9.90
N ARG A 16 21.55 -31.07 -10.14
CA ARG A 16 22.72 -31.44 -10.96
C ARG A 16 22.28 -31.55 -12.42
N GLY A 17 22.43 -30.46 -13.18
CA GLY A 17 22.37 -30.48 -14.64
C GLY A 17 20.97 -30.25 -15.24
N GLY A 18 20.91 -29.44 -16.30
CA GLY A 18 19.70 -29.00 -16.98
C GLY A 18 19.30 -27.59 -16.53
N ASP A 19 19.10 -26.68 -17.50
CA ASP A 19 18.70 -25.26 -17.47
C ASP A 19 18.89 -24.47 -16.16
N LEU A 20 19.47 -23.27 -16.26
CA LEU A 20 19.69 -22.37 -15.13
C LEU A 20 18.34 -21.83 -14.61
N ILE A 21 17.57 -22.68 -13.93
CA ILE A 21 16.38 -22.31 -13.18
C ILE A 21 16.84 -21.37 -12.09
N GLN A 22 16.46 -20.10 -12.23
CA GLN A 22 16.88 -19.05 -11.33
C GLN A 22 15.80 -18.84 -10.26
N GLU A 23 16.01 -19.50 -9.13
CA GLU A 23 15.14 -19.38 -7.97
C GLU A 23 15.36 -18.03 -7.26
N CYS A 24 14.27 -17.38 -6.84
CA CYS A 24 14.34 -16.11 -6.13
C CYS A 24 13.26 -15.97 -5.06
N LEU A 25 13.54 -15.12 -4.07
CA LEU A 25 12.58 -14.59 -3.12
C LEU A 25 12.08 -13.25 -3.66
N VAL A 26 10.77 -13.11 -3.84
CA VAL A 26 10.11 -11.86 -4.21
C VAL A 26 9.37 -11.33 -3.00
N ILE A 27 9.64 -10.08 -2.64
CA ILE A 27 8.99 -9.37 -1.53
C ILE A 27 8.18 -8.22 -2.12
N ILE A 28 6.89 -8.17 -1.80
CA ILE A 28 5.97 -7.11 -2.19
C ILE A 28 5.41 -6.46 -0.95
N GLN A 29 5.77 -5.21 -0.73
CA GLN A 29 5.25 -4.38 0.33
C GLN A 29 4.14 -3.48 -0.23
N VAL A 30 2.91 -3.72 0.19
CA VAL A 30 1.74 -2.91 -0.16
C VAL A 30 1.57 -1.82 0.89
N TYR A 31 1.83 -0.56 0.52
CA TYR A 31 1.70 0.57 1.42
C TYR A 31 0.27 1.05 1.52
N SER A 32 -0.32 1.45 0.39
CA SER A 32 -1.65 2.05 0.37
C SER A 32 -2.37 1.85 -0.97
N ILE A 33 -3.68 2.05 -0.95
CA ILE A 33 -4.54 2.14 -2.13
C ILE A 33 -5.16 3.52 -2.15
N SER A 34 -5.09 4.25 -3.26
CA SER A 34 -5.72 5.55 -3.46
C SER A 34 -6.75 5.51 -4.60
N HIS A 35 -7.55 6.58 -4.73
CA HIS A 35 -8.59 6.71 -5.75
C HIS A 35 -9.64 5.58 -5.69
N LEU A 36 -9.95 5.12 -4.49
CA LEU A 36 -11.05 4.19 -4.30
C LEU A 36 -12.38 4.91 -4.51
N PRO A 37 -13.33 4.29 -5.24
CA PRO A 37 -14.64 4.89 -5.41
C PRO A 37 -15.32 5.04 -4.06
N PHE A 38 -15.90 6.22 -3.82
CA PHE A 38 -16.75 6.42 -2.66
C PHE A 38 -18.02 5.60 -2.82
N GLU A 39 -18.32 4.78 -1.82
CA GLU A 39 -19.54 4.00 -1.76
C GLU A 39 -20.17 4.19 -0.38
N ALA A 40 -21.50 4.40 -0.35
CA ALA A 40 -22.21 4.71 0.89
C ALA A 40 -22.17 3.55 1.90
N GLU A 41 -22.02 2.31 1.42
CA GLU A 41 -21.96 1.09 2.21
C GLU A 41 -20.60 0.91 2.90
N LEU A 42 -20.61 0.33 4.11
CA LEU A 42 -19.39 0.01 4.88
C LEU A 42 -18.63 -1.20 4.27
N LYS A 43 -18.02 -0.99 3.09
CA LYS A 43 -17.24 -2.03 2.42
C LYS A 43 -15.83 -2.11 3.01
N GLN A 44 -15.36 -3.34 3.12
CA GLN A 44 -13.97 -3.65 3.42
C GLN A 44 -13.22 -3.92 2.13
N TYR A 45 -12.00 -3.41 2.04
CA TYR A 45 -11.10 -3.58 0.93
C TYR A 45 -9.82 -4.26 1.40
N TRP A 46 -9.23 -5.09 0.54
CA TRP A 46 -7.92 -5.71 0.75
C TRP A 46 -7.29 -6.06 -0.61
N ILE A 47 -5.98 -6.28 -0.62
CA ILE A 47 -5.27 -6.84 -1.76
C ILE A 47 -5.08 -8.33 -1.52
N SER A 48 -5.49 -9.15 -2.48
CA SER A 48 -5.10 -10.54 -2.61
C SER A 48 -3.96 -10.63 -3.62
N THR A 49 -2.98 -11.48 -3.36
CA THR A 49 -1.81 -11.62 -4.21
C THR A 49 -1.61 -13.07 -4.61
N GLN A 50 -1.27 -13.28 -5.88
CA GLN A 50 -1.00 -14.60 -6.45
C GLN A 50 0.30 -14.54 -7.22
N CYS A 51 1.12 -15.59 -7.11
CA CYS A 51 2.34 -15.70 -7.88
C CYS A 51 2.33 -17.05 -8.60
N THR A 52 2.65 -17.06 -9.88
CA THR A 52 2.87 -18.30 -10.64
C THR A 52 4.27 -18.85 -10.39
N HIS A 53 4.52 -20.11 -10.77
CA HIS A 53 5.86 -20.73 -10.71
C HIS A 53 6.48 -20.67 -9.29
N LEU A 54 5.65 -20.85 -8.26
CA LEU A 54 6.10 -20.96 -6.88
C LEU A 54 6.86 -22.27 -6.68
N ILE A 55 7.84 -22.25 -5.76
CA ILE A 55 8.46 -23.48 -5.29
C ILE A 55 7.36 -24.36 -4.63
N PRO A 56 7.22 -25.64 -5.03
CA PRO A 56 6.20 -26.52 -4.49
C PRO A 56 6.27 -26.66 -2.97
N GLY A 57 5.10 -26.76 -2.32
CA GLY A 57 5.00 -26.95 -0.86
C GLY A 57 5.09 -25.67 -0.02
N THR A 58 5.19 -24.50 -0.65
CA THR A 58 5.12 -23.21 0.03
C THR A 58 3.69 -22.88 0.49
N LYS A 59 3.54 -22.01 1.51
CA LYS A 59 2.20 -21.61 2.01
C LYS A 59 1.37 -20.89 0.94
N ALA A 60 2.03 -20.10 0.10
CA ALA A 60 1.39 -19.32 -0.97
C ALA A 60 0.75 -20.22 -2.04
N ASP A 61 1.21 -21.46 -2.19
CA ASP A 61 0.63 -22.47 -3.09
C ASP A 61 -0.79 -22.89 -2.66
N LYS A 62 -1.05 -22.94 -1.34
CA LYS A 62 -2.34 -23.40 -0.80
C LYS A 62 -3.39 -22.31 -0.71
N ARG A 63 -2.96 -21.08 -0.39
CA ARG A 63 -3.85 -19.94 -0.23
C ARG A 63 -3.13 -18.66 -0.65
N PRO A 64 -3.73 -17.86 -1.55
CA PRO A 64 -3.22 -16.54 -1.90
C PRO A 64 -2.98 -15.69 -0.63
N PRO A 65 -1.78 -15.12 -0.44
CA PRO A 65 -1.55 -14.15 0.63
C PRO A 65 -2.44 -12.92 0.46
N GLU A 66 -2.99 -12.43 1.57
CA GLU A 66 -3.92 -11.31 1.59
C GLU A 66 -3.46 -10.27 2.61
N THR A 67 -3.68 -8.99 2.32
CA THR A 67 -3.54 -7.93 3.32
C THR A 67 -4.70 -7.96 4.32
N GLY A 68 -4.54 -7.27 5.45
CA GLY A 68 -5.65 -7.04 6.38
C GLY A 68 -6.80 -6.29 5.68
N ARG A 69 -8.04 -6.69 6.01
CA ARG A 69 -9.26 -6.02 5.51
C ARG A 69 -9.42 -4.68 6.21
N LYS A 70 -9.47 -3.59 5.43
CA LYS A 70 -9.64 -2.22 5.96
C LYS A 70 -10.85 -1.54 5.37
N ARG A 71 -11.48 -0.67 6.16
CA ARG A 71 -12.57 0.19 5.71
C ARG A 71 -12.00 1.57 5.40
N PRO A 72 -12.44 2.25 4.34
CA PRO A 72 -12.08 3.64 4.11
C PRO A 72 -12.48 4.43 5.35
N LEU A 73 -11.52 5.15 5.95
CA LEU A 73 -11.89 6.14 6.94
C LEU A 73 -12.68 7.22 6.18
N ARG A 74 -13.90 7.54 6.64
CA ARG A 74 -14.58 8.72 6.13
C ARG A 74 -13.69 9.90 6.49
N GLU A 75 -13.26 10.66 5.49
CA GLU A 75 -12.42 11.86 5.70
C GLU A 75 -13.05 12.79 6.75
N ASP A 76 -14.39 12.87 6.80
CA ASP A 76 -15.15 13.57 7.84
C ASP A 76 -14.72 13.25 9.28
N GLN A 77 -14.31 12.01 9.58
CA GLN A 77 -13.90 11.63 10.93
C GLN A 77 -12.46 12.06 11.23
N GLN A 78 -11.56 11.96 10.26
CA GLN A 78 -10.17 12.35 10.43
C GLN A 78 -10.04 13.88 10.46
N ASP A 79 -10.78 14.55 9.58
CA ASP A 79 -10.93 16.00 9.57
C ASP A 79 -11.59 16.48 10.84
N SER A 80 -12.62 15.80 11.37
CA SER A 80 -13.23 16.25 12.64
C SER A 80 -12.24 16.17 13.82
N ALA A 81 -11.40 15.15 13.90
CA ALA A 81 -10.41 15.02 14.98
C ALA A 81 -9.30 16.07 14.84
N GLN A 82 -8.78 16.29 13.64
CA GLN A 82 -7.79 17.34 13.38
C GLN A 82 -8.38 18.74 13.58
N GLN A 83 -9.62 18.98 13.14
CA GLN A 83 -10.34 20.23 13.38
C GLN A 83 -10.62 20.44 14.87
N GLN A 84 -10.92 19.40 15.64
CA GLN A 84 -11.09 19.50 17.09
C GLN A 84 -9.78 19.85 17.80
N ILE A 85 -8.67 19.23 17.39
CA ILE A 85 -7.33 19.56 17.92
C ILE A 85 -6.97 21.00 17.56
N LEU A 86 -7.19 21.41 16.31
CA LEU A 86 -6.92 22.77 15.84
C LEU A 86 -7.80 23.78 16.60
N ALA A 87 -9.09 23.52 16.74
CA ALA A 87 -10.02 24.36 17.50
C ALA A 87 -9.63 24.47 18.98
N HIS A 88 -9.15 23.37 19.59
CA HIS A 88 -8.66 23.37 20.96
C HIS A 88 -7.40 24.22 21.12
N LYS A 89 -6.43 24.07 20.20
CA LYS A 89 -5.20 24.89 20.17
C LYS A 89 -5.54 26.37 20.01
N MET A 90 -6.42 26.72 19.06
CA MET A 90 -6.86 28.10 18.86
C MET A 90 -7.53 28.68 20.12
N ALA A 91 -8.40 27.90 20.78
CA ALA A 91 -9.03 28.31 22.03
C ALA A 91 -8.02 28.53 23.16
N LEU A 92 -6.94 27.73 23.20
CA LEU A 92 -5.87 27.88 24.18
C LEU A 92 -5.03 29.14 23.92
N LEU A 93 -4.58 29.37 22.68
CA LEU A 93 -3.81 30.56 22.30
C LEU A 93 -4.62 31.85 22.52
N GLN A 94 -5.92 31.81 22.23
CA GLN A 94 -6.83 32.93 22.50
C GLN A 94 -6.95 33.24 24.01
N LYS A 95 -6.89 32.23 24.89
CA LYS A 95 -6.88 32.46 26.35
C LYS A 95 -5.61 33.15 26.84
N TYR A 96 -4.50 33.00 26.13
CA TYR A 96 -3.26 33.71 26.41
C TYR A 96 -3.21 35.14 25.81
N GLY A 97 -4.29 35.59 25.17
CA GLY A 97 -4.39 36.95 24.63
C GLY A 97 -3.62 37.16 23.33
N MET A 98 -3.24 36.09 22.62
CA MET A 98 -2.55 36.21 21.34
C MET A 98 -3.44 36.85 20.26
N SER A 99 -2.82 37.59 19.36
CA SER A 99 -3.44 38.13 18.15
C SER A 99 -3.69 37.03 17.10
N VAL A 100 -4.54 37.30 16.12
CA VAL A 100 -4.83 36.34 15.02
C VAL A 100 -3.57 36.02 14.22
N GLN A 101 -2.73 37.02 13.98
CA GLN A 101 -1.46 36.88 13.28
C GLN A 101 -0.48 35.97 14.03
N GLU A 102 -0.29 36.18 15.34
CA GLU A 102 0.57 35.31 16.16
C GLU A 102 0.03 33.87 16.23
N MET A 103 -1.29 33.69 16.28
CA MET A 103 -1.90 32.34 16.22
C MET A 103 -1.65 31.67 14.87
N ALA A 104 -1.76 32.40 13.77
CA ALA A 104 -1.50 31.90 12.42
C ALA A 104 -0.05 31.44 12.26
N GLU A 105 0.89 32.24 12.78
CA GLU A 105 2.31 31.94 12.79
C GLU A 105 2.62 30.68 13.63
N ILE A 106 2.09 30.58 14.86
CA ILE A 106 2.32 29.43 15.74
C ILE A 106 1.70 28.13 15.22
N LEU A 107 0.54 28.22 14.56
CA LEU A 107 -0.17 27.07 14.02
C LEU A 107 0.26 26.72 12.59
N GLU A 108 1.11 27.55 11.97
CA GLU A 108 1.56 27.42 10.59
C GLU A 108 0.39 27.33 9.59
N ILE A 109 -0.65 28.16 9.81
CA ILE A 109 -1.84 28.23 8.94
C ILE A 109 -2.10 29.66 8.51
N ASP A 110 -2.81 29.81 7.39
CA ASP A 110 -3.21 31.12 6.87
C ASP A 110 -4.18 31.83 7.84
N GLU A 111 -3.96 33.12 8.10
CA GLU A 111 -4.81 33.98 8.94
C GLU A 111 -6.28 33.94 8.50
N SER A 112 -6.53 33.85 7.19
CA SER A 112 -7.88 33.79 6.61
C SER A 112 -8.66 32.55 7.09
N LEU A 113 -8.00 31.44 7.39
CA LEU A 113 -8.65 30.24 7.92
C LEU A 113 -9.10 30.42 9.37
N ILE A 114 -8.37 31.22 10.14
CA ILE A 114 -8.69 31.55 11.53
C ILE A 114 -9.88 32.51 11.58
N GLU A 115 -9.91 33.53 10.73
CA GLU A 115 -11.01 34.50 10.67
C GLU A 115 -12.33 33.84 10.24
N ASN A 116 -12.28 33.02 9.19
CA ASN A 116 -13.43 32.26 8.71
C ASN A 116 -14.01 31.29 9.76
N SER A 117 -13.20 30.85 10.74
CA SER A 117 -13.66 29.98 11.82
C SER A 117 -14.46 30.73 12.90
N LYS A 118 -14.22 32.03 13.08
CA LYS A 118 -14.94 32.87 14.05
C LYS A 118 -16.36 33.18 13.58
N ASP A 119 -16.53 33.42 12.27
CA ASP A 119 -17.83 33.71 11.67
C ASP A 119 -18.76 32.49 11.64
N LYS A 120 -18.20 31.28 11.57
CA LYS A 120 -18.98 30.03 11.60
C LYS A 120 -19.69 29.78 12.94
N LYS A 121 -19.31 30.43 14.04
CA LYS A 121 -20.07 30.37 15.32
C LYS A 121 -21.41 31.11 15.27
N ARG A 122 -21.62 32.00 14.28
CA ARG A 122 -22.89 32.72 14.05
C ARG A 122 -23.83 32.04 13.06
N CYS A 123 -23.38 31.03 12.32
CA CYS A 123 -24.23 30.26 11.40
C CYS A 123 -24.44 28.83 11.92
N LYS A 124 -25.24 28.69 12.98
CA LYS A 124 -25.95 27.41 13.18
C LYS A 124 -27.07 27.35 12.14
N LEU A 125 -27.16 26.20 11.48
CA LEU A 125 -28.36 25.71 10.79
C LEU A 125 -28.70 26.37 9.44
N ARG A 126 -27.95 26.00 8.41
CA ARG A 126 -28.53 25.46 7.16
C ARG A 126 -27.55 24.43 6.62
N GLN A 127 -27.68 23.20 7.10
CA GLN A 127 -27.25 22.04 6.34
C GLN A 127 -28.17 21.95 5.14
N THR A 128 -27.86 22.73 4.11
CA THR A 128 -28.46 22.57 2.79
C THR A 128 -27.97 21.22 2.27
N THR A 129 -28.86 20.23 2.38
CA THR A 129 -28.84 18.99 1.62
C THR A 129 -28.78 19.34 0.14
N GLY A 130 -27.57 19.43 -0.38
CA GLY A 130 -27.31 19.79 -1.76
C GLY A 130 -25.82 19.85 -2.09
N ASN A 131 -24.98 19.15 -1.32
CA ASN A 131 -23.60 18.97 -1.72
C ASN A 131 -23.57 17.84 -2.76
N MET A 132 -23.38 18.24 -4.01
CA MET A 132 -22.63 17.40 -4.95
C MET A 132 -21.27 17.14 -4.29
N VAL A 133 -21.20 16.07 -3.49
CA VAL A 133 -19.95 15.58 -2.92
C VAL A 133 -19.09 15.25 -4.13
N ALA A 134 -18.10 16.10 -4.40
CA ALA A 134 -17.05 15.76 -5.35
C ALA A 134 -16.57 14.35 -4.98
N PRO A 135 -16.41 13.42 -5.94
CA PRO A 135 -16.05 12.05 -5.64
C PRO A 135 -14.75 12.05 -4.82
N GLY A 136 -14.89 11.83 -3.51
CA GLY A 136 -13.77 11.83 -2.57
C GLY A 136 -12.85 10.68 -2.95
N ASN A 137 -11.58 10.98 -3.22
CA ASN A 137 -10.59 9.96 -3.50
C ASN A 137 -10.12 9.36 -2.18
N HIS A 138 -10.78 8.30 -1.72
CA HIS A 138 -10.37 7.66 -0.48
C HIS A 138 -9.01 6.96 -0.63
N THR A 139 -8.19 7.11 0.40
CA THR A 139 -6.93 6.40 0.55
C THR A 139 -6.99 5.42 1.72
N LEU A 140 -6.45 4.22 1.51
CA LEU A 140 -6.37 3.14 2.48
C LEU A 140 -4.93 2.72 2.69
N ASP A 141 -4.40 2.99 3.88
CA ASP A 141 -3.06 2.51 4.25
C ASP A 141 -3.15 1.05 4.69
N LEU A 142 -2.47 0.14 4.01
CA LEU A 142 -2.42 -1.30 4.31
C LEU A 142 -1.15 -1.68 5.08
N ASN A 143 0.01 -1.15 4.68
CA ASN A 143 1.33 -1.39 5.27
C ASN A 143 1.62 -2.87 5.55
N CYS A 144 1.50 -3.71 4.52
CA CYS A 144 1.66 -5.16 4.63
C CYS A 144 2.77 -5.67 3.70
N SER A 145 3.57 -6.63 4.16
CA SER A 145 4.60 -7.29 3.37
C SER A 145 4.18 -8.72 3.02
N LEU A 146 4.34 -9.10 1.75
CA LEU A 146 3.95 -10.38 1.19
C LEU A 146 5.17 -10.98 0.50
N GLU A 147 5.42 -12.26 0.71
CA GLU A 147 6.66 -12.92 0.29
C GLU A 147 6.37 -14.18 -0.53
N PHE A 148 7.12 -14.37 -1.61
CA PHE A 148 6.98 -15.49 -2.54
C PHE A 148 8.33 -16.12 -2.83
N LEU A 149 8.42 -17.45 -2.70
CA LEU A 149 9.55 -18.22 -3.17
C LEU A 149 9.24 -18.74 -4.57
N VAL A 150 9.93 -18.19 -5.56
CA VAL A 150 9.71 -18.42 -6.98
C VAL A 150 10.77 -19.38 -7.51
N GLN A 151 10.32 -20.42 -8.22
CA GLN A 151 11.18 -21.42 -8.82
C GLN A 151 11.82 -20.89 -10.11
N GLU A 152 11.04 -20.27 -10.99
CA GLU A 152 11.49 -19.82 -12.31
C GLU A 152 11.19 -18.33 -12.53
N GLU A 153 12.18 -17.46 -12.27
CA GLU A 153 12.04 -15.99 -12.38
C GLU A 153 11.51 -15.54 -13.75
N ALA A 154 12.03 -16.12 -14.83
CA ALA A 154 11.76 -15.66 -16.19
C ALA A 154 10.29 -15.82 -16.61
N ALA A 155 9.61 -16.83 -16.08
CA ALA A 155 8.21 -17.15 -16.38
C ALA A 155 7.24 -16.72 -15.28
N ALA A 156 7.75 -16.33 -14.11
CA ALA A 156 6.91 -15.99 -12.97
C ALA A 156 6.24 -14.62 -13.12
N VAL A 157 4.96 -14.57 -12.79
CA VAL A 157 4.12 -13.38 -12.74
C VAL A 157 3.49 -13.27 -11.36
N VAL A 158 3.59 -12.09 -10.76
CA VAL A 158 2.84 -11.72 -9.56
C VAL A 158 1.62 -10.91 -9.95
N THR A 159 0.45 -11.32 -9.50
CA THR A 159 -0.82 -10.63 -9.70
C THR A 159 -1.33 -10.09 -8.38
N LEU A 160 -1.57 -8.78 -8.32
CA LEU A 160 -2.23 -8.10 -7.23
C LEU A 160 -3.69 -7.85 -7.63
N GLU A 161 -4.63 -8.31 -6.82
CA GLU A 161 -6.06 -8.17 -7.04
C GLU A 161 -6.69 -7.40 -5.88
N LEU A 162 -7.30 -6.26 -6.18
CA LEU A 162 -8.12 -5.53 -5.23
C LEU A 162 -9.47 -6.22 -5.08
N ARG A 163 -9.77 -6.61 -3.85
CA ARG A 163 -11.03 -7.24 -3.49
C ARG A 163 -11.81 -6.34 -2.56
N ARG A 164 -13.14 -6.44 -2.68
CA ARG A 164 -14.09 -5.78 -1.79
C ARG A 164 -15.10 -6.78 -1.26
N SER A 165 -15.60 -6.55 -0.05
CA SER A 165 -16.70 -7.32 0.52
C SER A 165 -17.55 -6.44 1.43
N THR A 166 -18.85 -6.72 1.41
CA THR A 166 -19.77 -6.37 2.48
C THR A 166 -19.66 -7.47 3.53
N ASN A 167 -19.72 -7.16 4.83
CA ASN A 167 -19.38 -8.08 5.95
C ASN A 167 -19.96 -9.54 5.89
N ALA A 168 -20.94 -9.82 5.02
CA ALA A 168 -21.59 -11.11 4.83
C ALA A 168 -21.22 -11.89 3.54
N SER A 169 -20.44 -11.31 2.60
CA SER A 169 -20.24 -11.90 1.26
C SER A 169 -18.80 -12.31 0.95
N SER A 170 -18.67 -13.35 0.10
CA SER A 170 -17.43 -13.70 -0.59
C SER A 170 -16.89 -12.47 -1.35
N GLY A 171 -15.60 -12.18 -1.20
CA GLY A 171 -14.98 -10.97 -1.73
C GLY A 171 -15.03 -10.88 -3.25
N ALA A 172 -15.70 -9.86 -3.77
CA ALA A 172 -15.74 -9.54 -5.19
C ALA A 172 -14.42 -8.89 -5.63
N ALA A 173 -13.87 -9.36 -6.74
CA ALA A 173 -12.74 -8.70 -7.39
C ALA A 173 -13.19 -7.38 -8.02
N MET A 174 -12.42 -6.31 -7.82
CA MET A 174 -12.66 -5.00 -8.43
C MET A 174 -11.74 -4.75 -9.61
N GLY A 175 -10.46 -5.07 -9.44
CA GLY A 175 -9.45 -4.84 -10.44
C GLY A 175 -8.16 -5.55 -10.08
N LYS A 176 -7.29 -5.71 -11.07
CA LYS A 176 -6.02 -6.43 -10.90
C LYS A 176 -4.87 -5.79 -11.67
N CYS A 177 -3.65 -6.03 -11.24
CA CYS A 177 -2.42 -5.68 -11.94
C CYS A 177 -1.49 -6.90 -11.89
N SER A 178 -0.80 -7.16 -13.00
CA SER A 178 0.14 -8.28 -13.13
C SER A 178 1.52 -7.75 -13.49
N ILE A 179 2.54 -8.31 -12.87
CA ILE A 179 3.93 -7.85 -12.93
C ILE A 179 4.79 -9.08 -13.16
N ASN A 180 5.64 -9.08 -14.19
CA ASN A 180 6.57 -10.18 -14.36
C ASN A 180 7.70 -10.05 -13.34
N VAL A 181 8.07 -11.15 -12.69
CA VAL A 181 9.12 -11.17 -11.67
C VAL A 181 10.48 -10.75 -12.26
N LYS A 182 10.73 -11.08 -13.53
CA LYS A 182 11.93 -10.64 -14.25
C LYS A 182 12.08 -9.12 -14.31
N ASP A 183 10.97 -8.38 -14.31
CA ASP A 183 10.94 -6.91 -14.42
C ASP A 183 11.13 -6.24 -13.04
N ILE A 184 11.12 -6.99 -11.94
CA ILE A 184 11.38 -6.47 -10.59
C ILE A 184 12.89 -6.35 -10.40
N ASP A 185 13.38 -5.22 -9.91
CA ASP A 185 14.80 -5.03 -9.64
C ASP A 185 15.25 -5.65 -8.30
N GLN A 186 16.56 -5.89 -8.16
CA GLN A 186 17.15 -6.25 -6.86
C GLN A 186 17.18 -5.06 -5.90
N GLU A 187 17.20 -3.85 -6.45
CA GLU A 187 17.09 -2.63 -5.66
C GLU A 187 15.62 -2.32 -5.37
N PRO A 188 15.31 -1.91 -4.13
CA PRO A 188 13.95 -1.58 -3.76
C PRO A 188 13.44 -0.35 -4.50
N ARG A 189 12.39 -0.54 -5.29
CA ARG A 189 11.68 0.55 -5.97
C ARG A 189 10.25 0.68 -5.45
N ILE A 190 9.83 1.92 -5.19
CA ILE A 190 8.42 2.26 -4.90
C ILE A 190 7.75 2.63 -6.21
N GLU A 191 6.61 2.01 -6.50
CA GLU A 191 5.84 2.24 -7.72
C GLU A 191 4.36 2.45 -7.40
N MET A 192 3.70 3.22 -8.27
CA MET A 192 2.26 3.42 -8.27
C MET A 192 1.67 2.61 -9.42
N LEU A 193 0.84 1.63 -9.10
CA LEU A 193 0.25 0.72 -10.08
C LEU A 193 -1.23 0.97 -10.23
N THR A 194 -1.68 1.17 -11.48
CA THR A 194 -3.11 1.28 -11.80
C THR A 194 -3.73 -0.12 -11.90
N LEU A 195 -4.86 -0.33 -11.24
CA LEU A 195 -5.58 -1.60 -11.29
C LEU A 195 -6.54 -1.64 -12.48
N GLN A 196 -6.38 -2.63 -13.35
CA GLN A 196 -7.22 -2.81 -14.53
C GLN A 196 -8.71 -2.91 -14.14
N GLY A 197 -9.56 -2.17 -14.85
CA GLY A 197 -11.00 -2.11 -14.58
C GLY A 197 -11.43 -1.14 -13.49
N THR A 198 -10.50 -0.38 -12.89
CA THR A 198 -10.81 0.61 -11.85
C THR A 198 -9.96 1.88 -12.00
N SER A 199 -10.35 2.95 -11.33
CA SER A 199 -9.50 4.15 -11.14
C SER A 199 -8.50 4.01 -9.98
N ALA A 200 -8.57 2.90 -9.23
CA ALA A 200 -7.78 2.75 -8.02
C ALA A 200 -6.29 2.55 -8.36
N MET A 201 -5.44 3.17 -7.56
CA MET A 201 -3.99 3.04 -7.65
C MET A 201 -3.44 2.41 -6.39
N VAL A 202 -2.48 1.49 -6.53
CA VAL A 202 -1.82 0.83 -5.40
C VAL A 202 -0.37 1.27 -5.33
N LYS A 203 0.03 1.79 -4.18
CA LYS A 203 1.43 2.11 -3.86
C LYS A 203 2.12 0.88 -3.33
N VAL A 204 3.08 0.34 -4.08
CA VAL A 204 3.82 -0.85 -3.71
C VAL A 204 5.32 -0.61 -3.71
N ARG A 205 6.07 -1.41 -2.95
CA ARG A 205 7.50 -1.59 -3.10
C ARG A 205 7.80 -3.03 -3.38
N MET A 206 8.60 -3.28 -4.40
CA MET A 206 8.96 -4.62 -4.84
C MET A 206 10.46 -4.80 -4.77
N ILE A 207 10.89 -6.00 -4.36
CA ILE A 207 12.29 -6.39 -4.27
C ILE A 207 12.39 -7.85 -4.66
N LYS A 208 13.39 -8.21 -5.48
CA LYS A 208 13.76 -9.62 -5.69
C LYS A 208 15.15 -9.93 -5.14
N HIS A 209 15.31 -11.11 -4.56
CA HIS A 209 16.59 -11.63 -4.09
C HIS A 209 16.81 -13.03 -4.66
N PHE A 210 17.91 -13.23 -5.39
CA PHE A 210 18.26 -14.55 -5.90
C PHE A 210 18.74 -15.46 -4.77
N LEU A 211 18.18 -16.68 -4.69
CA LEU A 211 18.59 -17.67 -3.69
C LEU A 211 19.98 -18.22 -4.00
N VAL A 212 20.31 -18.31 -5.29
CA VAL A 212 21.64 -18.68 -5.78
C VAL A 212 22.17 -17.51 -6.59
N LYS A 213 23.36 -17.00 -6.24
CA LYS A 213 24.00 -15.93 -7.01
C LYS A 213 24.13 -16.39 -8.47
N PRO A 214 23.58 -15.64 -9.45
CA PRO A 214 23.77 -15.98 -10.85
C PRO A 214 25.27 -16.05 -11.10
N LYS A 215 25.73 -17.12 -11.74
CA LYS A 215 27.11 -17.14 -12.25
C LYS A 215 27.18 -15.96 -13.20
N ARG A 216 27.94 -14.91 -12.84
CA ARG A 216 28.27 -13.85 -13.78
C ARG A 216 28.86 -14.56 -14.99
N GLN A 217 28.11 -14.63 -16.08
CA GLN A 217 28.72 -14.91 -17.37
C GLN A 217 29.72 -13.77 -17.51
N ARG A 218 31.01 -14.11 -17.38
CA ARG A 218 32.08 -13.23 -17.83
C ARG A 218 31.76 -13.05 -19.31
N SER A 219 31.07 -11.96 -19.64
CA SER A 219 30.95 -11.50 -21.00
C SER A 219 32.38 -11.45 -21.49
N ALA A 220 32.75 -12.42 -22.32
CA ALA A 220 34.01 -12.39 -23.02
C ALA A 220 33.89 -11.17 -23.94
N LEU A 221 34.31 -10.02 -23.41
CA LEU A 221 34.64 -8.87 -24.22
C LEU A 221 35.75 -9.38 -25.13
N LEU A 222 35.33 -9.74 -26.34
CA LEU A 222 36.19 -9.83 -27.50
C LEU A 222 36.84 -8.45 -27.64
N GLU A 223 38.00 -8.29 -27.02
CA GLU A 223 39.04 -7.40 -27.52
C GLU A 223 39.49 -8.01 -28.85
N SER A 224 38.71 -7.78 -29.91
CA SER A 224 39.17 -7.98 -31.28
C SER A 224 40.02 -6.77 -31.65
N THR A 225 41.31 -6.87 -31.37
CA THR A 225 42.39 -6.17 -32.08
C THR A 225 42.65 -6.81 -33.43
#